data_AF-F7LX91-F1
#
_entry.id   AF-F7LX91-F1
#
_cell.length_a   1.000
_cell.length_b   1.000
_cell.length_c   1.000
_cell.angle_alpha   90.00
_cell.angle_beta   90.00
_cell.angle_gamma   90.00
#
_symmetry.space_group_name_H-M   'P 1'
#
loop_
_entity.id
_entity.type
_entity.pdbx_description
1 polymer ?
#
loop_
_entity_poly.entity_id
_entity_poly.type
_entity_poly.pdbx_seq_one_letter_code
_entity_poly.pdbx_strand_id
1 'polypeptide(L)'
;MTYLKMPLQLQSAVAKKLQRCSYQESIAQHIMLLILSHHGEVIGREDFGSMIWDLEFNQLVKISDWEEGVKNSLIKTIEKYEKRLRNVDVNVTLLEIEEENIDKVSHIRRKAQITVTGTMDRTNEKFNFNTSLYISPLSQ
;
A
#
# COMPACT_ATOMS: atom_id res chain seq x y z
N MET A 1 0.96 25.03 2.18
CA MET A 1 2.16 24.20 2.43
C MET A 1 2.32 23.24 1.25
N THR A 2 3.50 23.20 0.64
CA THR A 2 3.83 22.31 -0.49
C THR A 2 4.61 21.09 -0.01
N TYR A 3 4.11 19.89 -0.32
CA TYR A 3 4.73 18.62 0.07
C TYR A 3 5.73 18.17 -1.00
N LEU A 4 6.67 17.30 -0.66
CA LEU A 4 7.60 16.72 -1.64
C LEU A 4 6.93 15.57 -2.38
N LYS A 5 7.16 15.50 -3.69
CA LYS A 5 6.70 14.40 -4.52
C LYS A 5 7.72 13.25 -4.51
N MET A 6 7.24 12.03 -4.31
CA MET A 6 8.01 10.78 -4.39
C MET A 6 7.86 10.13 -5.77
N PRO A 7 8.89 9.38 -6.24
CA PRO A 7 10.21 9.21 -5.64
C PRO A 7 11.07 10.48 -5.78
N LEU A 8 11.94 10.73 -4.80
CA LEU A 8 12.80 11.90 -4.78
C LEU A 8 13.85 11.81 -5.90
N GLN A 9 13.82 12.79 -6.80
CA GLN A 9 14.82 12.93 -7.86
C GLN A 9 16.06 13.64 -7.31
N LEU A 10 17.09 12.88 -6.93
CA LEU A 10 18.30 13.40 -6.28
C LEU A 10 19.04 14.43 -7.15
N GLN A 11 19.08 14.23 -8.47
CA GLN A 11 19.66 15.18 -9.42
C GLN A 11 18.97 16.55 -9.33
N SER A 12 17.64 16.55 -9.24
CA SER A 12 16.86 17.77 -9.04
C SER A 12 17.03 18.35 -7.63
N ALA A 13 17.32 17.52 -6.63
CA ALA A 13 17.58 17.94 -5.25
C ALA A 13 18.85 18.80 -5.15
N VAL A 14 19.93 18.37 -5.78
CA VAL A 14 21.20 19.12 -5.84
C VAL A 14 20.97 20.50 -6.47
N ALA A 15 20.13 20.56 -7.50
CA ALA A 15 19.75 21.81 -8.16
C ALA A 15 18.68 22.64 -7.40
N LYS A 16 18.26 22.23 -6.19
CA LYS A 16 17.16 22.83 -5.40
C LYS A 16 15.81 22.92 -6.15
N LYS A 17 15.57 22.02 -7.10
CA LYS A 17 14.38 21.95 -7.98
C LYS A 17 13.52 20.72 -7.69
N LEU A 18 13.38 20.33 -6.43
CA LEU A 18 12.55 19.17 -6.05
C LEU A 18 11.09 19.41 -6.42
N GLN A 19 10.49 18.41 -7.07
CA GLN A 19 9.08 18.43 -7.39
C GLN A 19 8.24 18.42 -6.11
N ARG A 20 7.15 19.18 -6.18
CA ARG A 20 6.17 19.29 -5.10
C ARG A 20 4.86 18.63 -5.51
N CYS A 21 4.09 18.20 -4.53
CA CYS A 21 2.75 17.65 -4.71
C CYS A 21 1.73 18.36 -3.82
N SER A 22 0.47 18.15 -4.15
CA SER A 22 -0.68 18.61 -3.39
C SER A 22 -0.79 17.89 -2.03
N TYR A 23 -1.70 18.39 -1.19
CA TYR A 23 -1.97 17.79 0.10
C TYR A 23 -2.46 16.34 -0.03
N GLN A 24 -3.48 16.15 -0.86
CA GLN A 24 -4.08 14.84 -1.12
C GLN A 24 -3.06 13.86 -1.71
N GLU A 25 -2.27 14.29 -2.69
CA GLU A 25 -1.21 13.44 -3.27
C GLU A 25 -0.17 13.05 -2.23
N SER A 26 0.18 13.93 -1.29
CA SER A 26 1.13 13.60 -0.24
C SER A 26 0.60 12.56 0.75
N ILE A 27 -0.71 12.52 0.99
CA ILE A 27 -1.37 11.49 1.80
C ILE A 27 -1.38 10.17 1.02
N ALA A 28 -1.77 10.19 -0.26
CA ALA A 28 -1.76 9.02 -1.14
C ALA A 28 -0.36 8.39 -1.24
N GLN A 29 0.68 9.20 -1.40
CA GLN A 29 2.06 8.73 -1.47
C GLN A 29 2.54 8.09 -0.17
N HIS A 30 2.14 8.63 0.99
CA HIS A 30 2.48 8.03 2.29
C HIS A 30 1.72 6.73 2.53
N ILE A 31 0.43 6.66 2.19
CA ILE A 31 -0.36 5.42 2.25
C ILE A 31 0.25 4.34 1.35
N MET A 32 0.67 4.70 0.13
CA MET A 32 1.37 3.76 -0.76
C MET A 32 2.64 3.21 -0.11
N LEU A 33 3.41 4.05 0.59
CA LEU A 33 4.61 3.61 1.31
C LEU A 33 4.26 2.64 2.46
N LEU A 34 3.22 2.92 3.24
CA LEU A 34 2.74 2.03 4.30
C LEU A 34 2.28 0.67 3.76
N ILE A 35 1.63 0.65 2.60
CA ILE A 35 1.20 -0.59 1.96
C ILE A 35 2.41 -1.41 1.49
N LEU A 36 3.40 -0.76 0.86
CA LEU A 36 4.55 -1.44 0.28
C LEU A 36 5.55 -1.96 1.32
N SER A 37 5.67 -1.29 2.47
CA SER A 37 6.61 -1.68 3.52
C SER A 37 6.14 -2.89 4.33
N HIS A 38 7.08 -3.74 4.74
CA HIS A 38 6.83 -4.86 5.64
C HIS A 38 7.08 -4.47 7.10
N HIS A 39 6.34 -5.06 8.04
CA HIS A 39 6.58 -4.83 9.47
C HIS A 39 8.02 -5.23 9.85
N GLY A 40 8.72 -4.35 10.54
CA GLY A 40 10.13 -4.55 10.92
C GLY A 40 11.14 -4.00 9.90
N GLU A 41 10.70 -3.53 8.73
CA GLU A 41 11.61 -2.94 7.72
C GLU A 41 12.19 -1.58 8.17
N VAL A 42 11.42 -0.81 8.94
CA VAL A 42 11.83 0.51 9.43
C VAL A 42 12.40 0.41 10.84
N ILE A 43 13.70 0.67 10.97
CA ILE A 43 14.42 0.67 12.25
C ILE A 43 13.75 1.65 13.22
N GLY A 44 13.42 1.15 14.42
CA GLY A 44 12.75 1.92 15.48
C GLY A 44 11.25 2.09 15.29
N ARG A 45 10.66 1.48 14.24
CA ARG A 45 9.22 1.46 13.96
C ARG A 45 8.81 0.10 13.40
N GLU A 46 8.85 -0.91 14.26
CA GLU A 46 8.57 -2.30 13.88
C GLU A 46 7.15 -2.50 13.32
N ASP A 47 6.19 -1.68 13.73
CA ASP A 47 4.81 -1.73 13.23
C ASP A 47 4.54 -0.78 12.06
N PHE A 48 5.57 -0.22 11.43
CA PHE A 48 5.42 0.51 10.17
C PHE A 48 5.35 -0.48 9.00
N GLY A 49 4.28 -0.43 8.23
CA GLY A 49 4.07 -1.32 7.08
C GLY A 49 2.75 -2.07 7.13
N SER A 50 2.69 -3.19 6.41
CA SER A 50 1.56 -4.10 6.41
C SER A 50 1.98 -5.57 6.31
N MET A 51 1.05 -6.47 6.62
CA MET A 51 1.25 -7.92 6.50
C MET A 51 0.97 -8.45 5.08
N ILE A 52 0.87 -7.58 4.07
CA ILE A 52 0.47 -7.98 2.71
C ILE A 52 1.39 -9.06 2.13
N TRP A 53 2.68 -9.02 2.46
CA TRP A 53 3.69 -9.95 1.96
C TRP A 53 3.70 -11.30 2.69
N ASP A 54 2.98 -11.45 3.79
CA ASP A 54 2.95 -12.71 4.57
C ASP A 54 2.24 -13.85 3.80
N LEU A 55 1.47 -13.53 2.75
CA LEU A 55 0.85 -14.52 1.86
C LEU A 55 1.88 -15.41 1.15
N GLU A 56 3.08 -14.89 0.88
CA GLU A 56 4.14 -15.60 0.17
C GLU A 56 4.67 -16.80 0.97
N PHE A 57 4.50 -16.79 2.29
CA PHE A 57 5.10 -17.78 3.19
C PHE A 57 4.11 -18.82 3.73
N ASN A 58 2.79 -18.66 3.48
CA ASN A 58 1.79 -19.56 4.06
C ASN A 58 0.67 -19.94 3.08
N GLN A 59 0.87 -21.07 2.39
CA GLN A 59 -0.06 -21.59 1.37
C GLN A 59 -1.41 -22.09 1.94
N LEU A 60 -1.54 -22.25 3.27
CA LEU A 60 -2.74 -22.79 3.92
C LEU A 60 -3.69 -21.71 4.46
N VAL A 61 -3.35 -20.43 4.32
CA VAL A 61 -4.19 -19.33 4.80
C VAL A 61 -5.42 -19.19 3.91
N LYS A 62 -6.61 -19.14 4.53
CA LYS A 62 -7.84 -18.82 3.81
C LYS A 62 -7.77 -17.38 3.31
N ILE A 63 -8.16 -17.17 2.06
CA ILE A 63 -8.13 -15.83 1.43
C ILE A 63 -8.89 -14.80 2.28
N SER A 64 -10.06 -15.18 2.83
CA SER A 64 -10.84 -14.30 3.71
C SER A 64 -10.08 -13.84 4.95
N ASP A 65 -9.36 -14.76 5.59
CA ASP A 65 -8.61 -14.49 6.81
C ASP A 65 -7.40 -13.59 6.49
N TRP A 66 -6.80 -13.79 5.31
CA TRP A 66 -5.74 -12.92 4.80
C TRP A 66 -6.24 -11.52 4.48
N GLU A 67 -7.35 -11.38 3.74
CA GLU A 67 -7.94 -10.08 3.39
C GLU A 67 -8.30 -9.28 4.66
N GLU A 68 -8.91 -9.94 5.64
CA GLU A 68 -9.24 -9.33 6.94
C GLU A 68 -7.97 -8.96 7.73
N GLY A 69 -6.96 -9.83 7.73
CA GLY A 69 -5.67 -9.58 8.35
C GLY A 69 -4.97 -8.34 7.78
N VAL A 70 -4.85 -8.27 6.45
CA VAL A 70 -4.26 -7.13 5.74
C VAL A 70 -5.08 -5.87 5.99
N LYS A 71 -6.41 -5.93 5.88
CA LYS A 71 -7.30 -4.80 6.20
C LYS A 71 -7.02 -4.26 7.60
N ASN A 72 -7.04 -5.12 8.61
CA ASN A 72 -6.85 -4.74 10.00
C ASN A 72 -5.44 -4.19 10.26
N SER A 73 -4.41 -4.75 9.60
CA SER A 73 -3.04 -4.21 9.68
C SER A 73 -2.96 -2.80 9.11
N LEU A 74 -3.52 -2.58 7.92
CA LEU A 74 -3.48 -1.29 7.23
C LEU A 74 -4.25 -0.22 8.00
N ILE A 75 -5.43 -0.53 8.54
CA ILE A 75 -6.18 0.42 9.37
C ILE A 75 -5.32 0.87 10.55
N LYS A 76 -4.75 -0.06 11.33
CA LYS A 76 -3.91 0.25 12.50
C LYS A 76 -2.70 1.11 12.10
N THR A 77 -2.00 0.73 11.05
CA THR A 77 -0.80 1.44 10.58
C THR A 77 -1.15 2.84 10.06
N ILE A 78 -2.20 2.98 9.25
CA ILE A 78 -2.62 4.28 8.70
C ILE A 78 -3.09 5.21 9.83
N GLU A 79 -3.91 4.73 10.76
CA GLU A 79 -4.34 5.53 11.91
C GLU A 79 -3.16 5.96 12.80
N LYS A 80 -2.13 5.11 12.92
CA LYS A 80 -0.94 5.43 13.71
C LYS A 80 -0.04 6.45 13.01
N TYR A 81 0.26 6.26 11.73
CA TYR A 81 1.31 6.99 11.03
C TYR A 81 0.79 8.15 10.16
N GLU A 82 -0.45 8.11 9.68
CA GLU A 82 -1.03 9.14 8.82
C GLU A 82 -2.13 9.95 9.55
N LYS A 83 -1.71 10.82 10.46
CA LYS A 83 -2.64 11.64 11.29
C LYS A 83 -3.49 12.63 10.50
N ARG A 84 -3.16 12.87 9.23
CA ARG A 84 -3.89 13.78 8.33
C ARG A 84 -5.17 13.18 7.79
N LEU A 85 -5.34 11.86 7.92
CA LEU A 85 -6.52 11.13 7.49
C LEU A 85 -7.29 10.59 8.70
N ARG A 86 -8.58 10.88 8.77
CA ARG A 86 -9.50 10.44 9.84
C ARG A 86 -10.57 9.52 9.27
N ASN A 87 -11.27 8.78 10.16
CA ASN A 87 -12.36 7.88 9.77
C ASN A 87 -11.91 6.90 8.67
N VAL A 88 -10.73 6.30 8.88
CA VAL A 88 -10.08 5.45 7.88
C VAL A 88 -10.88 4.16 7.75
N ASP A 89 -11.22 3.79 6.52
CA ASP A 89 -11.69 2.45 6.19
C ASP A 89 -10.87 1.89 5.02
N VAL A 90 -10.59 0.60 5.11
CA VAL A 90 -9.78 -0.12 4.13
C VAL A 90 -10.56 -1.32 3.63
N ASN A 91 -10.59 -1.49 2.32
CA ASN A 91 -11.08 -2.69 1.66
C ASN A 91 -9.91 -3.36 0.93
N VAL A 92 -9.82 -4.67 1.08
CA VAL A 92 -8.78 -5.52 0.48
C VAL A 92 -9.48 -6.68 -0.19
N THR A 93 -9.12 -6.93 -1.45
CA THR A 93 -9.64 -8.06 -2.25
C THR A 93 -8.48 -8.74 -2.95
N LEU A 94 -8.36 -10.07 -2.81
CA LEU A 94 -7.39 -10.87 -3.53
C LEU A 94 -8.04 -11.51 -4.76
N LEU A 95 -7.53 -11.17 -5.93
CA LEU A 95 -7.95 -11.77 -7.20
C LEU A 95 -6.90 -12.77 -7.67
N GLU A 96 -7.34 -13.94 -8.14
CA GLU A 96 -6.50 -14.87 -8.90
C GLU A 96 -6.67 -14.57 -10.40
N ILE A 97 -5.54 -14.29 -11.06
CA ILE A 97 -5.48 -13.97 -12.49
C ILE A 97 -4.76 -15.12 -13.17
N GLU A 98 -5.46 -15.80 -14.08
CA GLU A 98 -4.88 -16.78 -14.98
C GLU A 98 -4.29 -16.05 -16.19
N GLU A 99 -2.97 -16.16 -16.38
CA GLU A 99 -2.34 -15.77 -17.66
C GLU A 99 -2.34 -16.99 -18.60
N GLU A 100 -3.10 -16.90 -19.70
CA GLU A 100 -2.98 -17.83 -20.82
C GLU A 100 -1.64 -17.58 -21.52
N ASN A 101 -0.61 -18.36 -21.17
CA ASN A 101 0.60 -18.40 -21.97
C ASN A 101 0.40 -19.25 -23.21
N ILE A 102 0.91 -18.76 -24.35
CA ILE A 102 0.99 -19.48 -25.63
C ILE A 102 1.80 -20.79 -25.46
N ASP A 103 2.70 -20.84 -24.46
CA ASP A 103 3.53 -21.98 -24.08
C ASP A 103 3.01 -22.72 -22.82
N LYS A 104 1.80 -23.30 -22.88
CA LYS A 104 1.27 -24.43 -22.07
C LYS A 104 1.45 -24.47 -20.53
N VAL A 105 2.01 -23.46 -19.88
CA VAL A 105 2.12 -23.37 -18.41
C VAL A 105 1.25 -22.21 -17.93
N SER A 106 0.11 -22.54 -17.32
CA SER A 106 -0.72 -21.55 -16.63
C SER A 106 -0.02 -21.11 -15.35
N HIS A 107 0.37 -19.84 -15.30
CA HIS A 107 0.85 -19.23 -14.06
C HIS A 107 -0.31 -18.45 -13.44
N ILE A 108 -0.74 -18.87 -12.25
CA ILE A 108 -1.71 -18.13 -11.45
C ILE A 108 -0.97 -16.98 -10.77
N ARG A 109 -1.30 -15.75 -11.13
CA ARG A 109 -0.82 -14.54 -10.44
C ARG A 109 -1.89 -14.04 -9.50
N ARG A 110 -1.51 -13.70 -8.27
CA ARG A 110 -2.44 -13.10 -7.31
C ARG A 110 -2.32 -11.58 -7.37
N LYS A 111 -3.44 -10.88 -7.39
CA LYS A 111 -3.52 -9.41 -7.40
C LYS A 111 -4.34 -8.93 -6.22
N ALA A 112 -3.69 -8.28 -5.28
CA ALA A 112 -4.33 -7.59 -4.17
C ALA A 112 -4.83 -6.22 -4.64
N GLN A 113 -6.14 -6.00 -4.58
CA GLN A 113 -6.75 -4.69 -4.79
C GLN A 113 -7.00 -4.06 -3.42
N ILE A 114 -6.56 -2.81 -3.26
CA ILE A 114 -6.65 -2.11 -1.98
C ILE A 114 -7.28 -0.76 -2.22
N THR A 115 -8.34 -0.49 -1.46
CA THR A 115 -9.04 0.80 -1.44
C THR A 115 -8.96 1.36 -0.03
N VAL A 116 -8.43 2.57 0.10
CA VAL A 116 -8.37 3.32 1.35
C VAL A 116 -9.27 4.54 1.23
N THR A 117 -10.19 4.68 2.16
CA THR A 117 -11.07 5.85 2.25
C THR A 117 -10.91 6.53 3.61
N GLY A 118 -11.28 7.80 3.67
CA GLY A 118 -11.31 8.54 4.92
C GLY A 118 -11.70 9.99 4.69
N THR A 119 -11.46 10.83 5.68
CA THR A 119 -11.71 12.27 5.64
C THR A 119 -10.43 13.03 5.94
N MET A 120 -10.01 13.91 5.03
CA MET A 120 -8.82 14.75 5.23
C MET A 120 -9.08 15.74 6.36
N ASP A 121 -8.20 15.79 7.34
CA ASP A 121 -8.34 16.62 8.55
C ASP A 121 -8.45 18.13 8.26
N ARG A 122 -7.67 18.64 7.30
CA ARG A 122 -7.56 20.07 6.99
C ARG A 122 -8.71 20.60 6.15
N THR A 123 -9.12 19.85 5.13
CA THR A 123 -10.15 20.31 4.18
C THR A 123 -11.53 19.76 4.53
N ASN A 124 -11.60 18.75 5.39
CA ASN A 124 -12.82 18.02 5.72
C ASN A 124 -13.48 17.35 4.50
N GLU A 125 -12.73 17.14 3.43
CA GLU A 125 -13.18 16.47 2.21
C GLU A 125 -12.94 14.97 2.29
N LYS A 126 -13.74 14.21 1.53
CA LYS A 126 -13.56 12.77 1.38
C LYS A 126 -12.26 12.47 0.65
N PHE A 127 -11.52 11.52 1.17
CA PHE A 127 -10.33 10.94 0.55
C PHE A 127 -10.67 9.55 0.01
N ASN A 128 -10.19 9.26 -1.19
CA ASN A 128 -10.28 7.95 -1.81
C ASN A 128 -8.97 7.66 -2.53
N PHE A 129 -8.36 6.53 -2.20
CA PHE A 129 -7.13 6.05 -2.80
C PHE A 129 -7.30 4.58 -3.16
N ASN A 130 -6.99 4.22 -4.40
CA ASN A 130 -7.05 2.85 -4.88
C ASN A 130 -5.69 2.47 -5.44
N THR A 131 -5.23 1.28 -5.11
CA THR A 131 -4.02 0.69 -5.67
C THR A 131 -4.21 -0.80 -5.91
N SER A 132 -3.30 -1.40 -6.66
CA SER A 132 -3.25 -2.85 -6.80
C SER A 132 -1.81 -3.33 -6.81
N LEU A 133 -1.57 -4.44 -6.13
CA LEU A 133 -0.25 -5.06 -6.02
C LEU A 133 -0.33 -6.49 -6.54
N TYR A 134 0.65 -6.88 -7.34
CA TYR A 134 0.82 -8.27 -7.74
C TYR A 134 1.63 -8.98 -6.66
N ILE A 135 1.05 -10.04 -6.10
CA ILE A 135 1.70 -10.92 -5.13
C ILE A 135 2.05 -12.19 -5.90
N SER A 136 3.32 -12.36 -6.22
CA SER A 136 3.82 -13.56 -6.88
C SER A 136 4.77 -14.24 -5.91
N PRO A 137 4.63 -15.54 -5.64
CA PRO A 137 5.63 -16.24 -4.84
C PRO A 137 7.00 -16.00 -5.50
N LEU A 138 7.97 -15.55 -4.71
CA LEU A 138 9.37 -15.55 -5.13
C LEU A 138 9.68 -16.98 -5.59
N SER A 139 9.81 -17.18 -6.90
CA SER A 139 10.19 -18.47 -7.45
C SER A 139 11.48 -18.93 -6.77
N GLN A 140 11.42 -20.06 -6.05
CA GLN A 140 12.60 -20.81 -5.64
C GLN A 140 13.24 -21.48 -6.84
#